data_AF-A0A0G0MNU8-F1
#
_entry.id   AF-A0A0G0MNU8-F1
#
_cell.length_a   1.000
_cell.length_b   1.000
_cell.length_c   1.000
_cell.angle_alpha   90.00
_cell.angle_beta   90.00
_cell.angle_gamma   90.00
#
_symmetry.space_group_name_H-M   'P 1'
#
loop_
_entity.id
_entity.type
_entity.pdbx_description
1 polymer ?
#
loop_
_entity_poly.entity_id
_entity_poly.type
_entity_poly.pdbx_seq_one_letter_code
_entity_poly.pdbx_strand_id
1 'polypeptide(L)'
;MLAAVSVVFGGVSDCQQQDHDGDGYADDDCNDSDPNTYPGALELCDHVDNDCDGTVDDGLDKDGDGTTSCSGDCDDEDPAKGPQASDVPDGVDNDCDGFTDDEGWQWGSASTDAAKALALEGDLICVAGSTNGDLYQPSAGGSDAVVACFDRNGNSELEWQFGFPSQDSLYDIVLSGGNVFVGGTVNDSAFIGSLTWSQFGISGSAGNAVMESDGFVFLAGSEPTESGIRAFVARYELNGTPAGKWIFETGTKTSATGLAKRTAGGGGVTVVGTTDETVYGHIDGWLVELTTNLEVVGNVSVFGTAMDDFPHDIAITGDGSFIVVGNTYEENSSYTKGFVTKLGNDGWYIQSNGAMDDYFHGVTTIGSENYVIGNEYDPLVLAQIVVERLSSSGALLQKFIFGTPSDNDYGNGIGGTDEDGQIWITGSTGGPLFAPLQAGDTTTDCYLSPILF
;
A
#
# COMPACT_ATOMS: atom_id res chain seq x y z
N MET A 1 4.18 0.09 -97.62
CA MET A 1 5.29 -0.40 -96.77
C MET A 1 5.26 0.44 -95.52
N LEU A 2 5.06 -0.20 -94.36
CA LEU A 2 4.84 0.44 -93.06
C LEU A 2 6.02 1.33 -92.67
N ALA A 3 5.73 2.50 -92.11
CA ALA A 3 6.58 3.19 -91.15
C ALA A 3 5.67 3.77 -90.06
N ALA A 4 5.96 3.38 -88.82
CA ALA A 4 5.11 3.56 -87.65
C ALA A 4 4.94 5.04 -87.27
N VAL A 5 3.68 5.42 -86.99
CA VAL A 5 3.34 6.65 -86.28
C VAL A 5 3.38 6.30 -84.78
N SER A 6 4.31 6.92 -84.04
CA SER A 6 4.33 6.86 -82.59
C SER A 6 3.47 8.01 -82.06
N VAL A 7 2.32 7.68 -81.48
CA VAL A 7 1.48 8.62 -80.74
C VAL A 7 1.98 8.61 -79.30
N VAL A 8 2.62 9.71 -78.87
CA VAL A 8 2.90 9.95 -77.46
C VAL A 8 1.59 10.41 -76.82
N PHE A 9 0.99 9.55 -75.99
CA PHE A 9 0.00 10.00 -75.01
C PHE A 9 0.76 10.77 -73.93
N GLY A 10 0.65 12.10 -73.95
CA GLY A 10 0.94 12.92 -72.79
C GLY A 10 -0.13 12.68 -71.74
N GLY A 11 0.04 11.62 -70.94
CA GLY A 11 -0.57 11.54 -69.63
C GLY A 11 0.26 12.41 -68.71
N VAL A 12 -0.18 13.65 -68.50
CA VAL A 12 0.15 14.32 -67.24
C VAL A 12 -0.58 13.52 -66.16
N SER A 13 0.15 12.66 -65.46
CA SER A 13 -0.23 12.24 -64.12
C SER A 13 -0.19 13.50 -63.27
N ASP A 14 -1.33 14.16 -63.17
CA ASP A 14 -1.58 15.17 -62.16
C ASP A 14 -1.69 14.42 -60.83
N CYS A 15 -0.55 14.02 -60.26
CA CYS A 15 -0.43 13.88 -58.81
C CYS A 15 -0.46 15.30 -58.24
N GLN A 16 -1.63 15.94 -58.26
CA GLN A 16 -1.94 16.85 -57.18
C GLN A 16 -2.10 15.92 -55.98
N GLN A 17 -1.00 15.72 -55.27
CA GLN A 17 -1.05 15.35 -53.88
C GLN A 17 -2.11 16.26 -53.24
N GLN A 18 -3.23 15.65 -52.88
CA GLN A 18 -4.31 16.38 -52.25
C GLN A 18 -3.84 16.63 -50.81
N ASP A 19 -4.23 17.77 -50.27
CA ASP A 19 -3.91 18.22 -48.92
C ASP A 19 -5.29 18.29 -48.25
N HIS A 20 -5.64 17.27 -47.45
CA HIS A 20 -7.01 17.03 -46.99
C HIS A 20 -7.36 17.84 -45.74
N ASP A 21 -6.36 18.25 -44.96
CA ASP A 21 -6.51 19.00 -43.71
C ASP A 21 -5.97 20.44 -43.81
N GLY A 22 -5.15 20.76 -44.81
CA GLY A 22 -4.76 22.12 -45.18
C GLY A 22 -3.50 22.63 -44.50
N ASP A 23 -2.60 21.75 -44.06
CA ASP A 23 -1.34 22.10 -43.42
C ASP A 23 -0.19 22.42 -44.41
N GLY A 24 -0.41 22.14 -45.70
CA GLY A 24 0.56 22.37 -46.78
C GLY A 24 1.48 21.19 -47.09
N TYR A 25 1.26 20.05 -46.45
CA TYR A 25 1.79 18.73 -46.81
C TYR A 25 0.72 17.98 -47.63
N ALA A 26 0.91 16.70 -47.83
CA ALA A 26 0.31 15.94 -48.93
C ALA A 26 0.07 14.53 -48.44
N ASP A 27 -1.15 13.98 -48.59
CA ASP A 27 -1.72 12.66 -48.14
C ASP A 27 -0.73 11.49 -47.75
N ASP A 28 0.36 11.76 -47.04
CA ASP A 28 1.51 10.92 -46.70
C ASP A 28 2.25 11.52 -45.47
N ASP A 29 1.55 12.36 -44.69
CA ASP A 29 1.96 13.10 -43.49
C ASP A 29 1.36 12.48 -42.21
N CYS A 30 1.24 11.15 -42.19
CA CYS A 30 0.78 10.28 -41.09
C CYS A 30 -0.69 10.38 -40.70
N ASN A 31 -1.32 11.56 -40.81
CA ASN A 31 -2.75 11.73 -40.53
C ASN A 31 -3.39 12.82 -41.40
N ASP A 32 -3.82 12.44 -42.60
CA ASP A 32 -4.49 13.27 -43.62
C ASP A 32 -5.81 13.96 -43.18
N SER A 33 -6.16 13.93 -41.90
CA SER A 33 -7.37 14.54 -41.33
C SER A 33 -7.07 15.51 -40.19
N ASP A 34 -5.80 15.72 -39.83
CA ASP A 34 -5.39 16.57 -38.72
C ASP A 34 -4.29 17.56 -39.15
N PRO A 35 -4.61 18.86 -39.29
CA PRO A 35 -3.66 19.85 -39.75
C PRO A 35 -2.55 20.18 -38.74
N ASN A 36 -2.54 19.54 -37.58
CA ASN A 36 -1.42 19.62 -36.63
C ASN A 36 -0.46 18.43 -36.73
N THR A 37 -0.76 17.42 -37.57
CA THR A 37 0.05 16.21 -37.72
C THR A 37 0.70 16.17 -39.10
N TYR A 38 1.97 16.54 -39.20
CA TYR A 38 2.75 16.50 -40.43
C TYR A 38 4.26 16.45 -40.21
N PRO A 39 5.06 15.97 -41.19
CA PRO A 39 6.52 15.92 -41.10
C PRO A 39 7.17 17.24 -40.64
N GLY A 40 7.70 17.20 -39.41
CA GLY A 40 8.33 18.33 -38.73
C GLY A 40 7.36 19.36 -38.12
N ALA A 41 6.13 18.97 -37.79
CA ALA A 41 5.23 19.73 -36.92
C ALA A 41 5.84 19.92 -35.51
N LEU A 42 5.18 20.72 -34.68
CA LEU A 42 5.53 20.83 -33.27
C LEU A 42 4.67 19.84 -32.49
N GLU A 43 5.29 19.01 -31.67
CA GLU A 43 4.61 18.10 -30.75
C GLU A 43 3.69 18.85 -29.76
N LEU A 44 2.52 18.25 -29.51
CA LEU A 44 1.50 18.71 -28.58
C LEU A 44 1.31 17.65 -27.49
N CYS A 45 0.83 18.04 -26.31
CA CYS A 45 0.44 17.09 -25.27
C CYS A 45 -0.90 16.41 -25.60
N ASP A 46 -0.98 15.68 -26.71
CA ASP A 46 -2.20 14.99 -27.15
C ASP A 46 -2.00 13.49 -27.43
N HIS A 47 -0.79 12.97 -27.15
CA HIS A 47 -0.42 11.57 -27.33
C HIS A 47 -0.47 11.12 -28.79
N VAL A 48 -0.22 12.07 -29.71
CA VAL A 48 -0.10 11.85 -31.14
C VAL A 48 1.30 12.27 -31.56
N ASP A 49 1.98 11.42 -32.32
CA ASP A 49 3.19 11.78 -33.07
C ASP A 49 2.79 12.83 -34.13
N ASN A 50 2.90 14.11 -33.77
CA ASN A 50 2.48 15.21 -34.61
C ASN A 50 3.50 15.46 -35.72
N ASP A 51 4.78 15.19 -35.49
CA ASP A 51 5.87 15.53 -36.41
C ASP A 51 6.28 14.40 -37.36
N CYS A 52 5.63 13.24 -37.25
CA CYS A 52 5.83 12.04 -38.07
C CYS A 52 7.20 11.38 -37.97
N ASP A 53 7.97 11.63 -36.91
CA ASP A 53 9.30 11.07 -36.78
C ASP A 53 9.33 9.62 -36.23
N GLY A 54 8.18 9.14 -35.76
CA GLY A 54 7.99 7.81 -35.18
C GLY A 54 8.10 7.78 -33.65
N THR A 55 8.22 8.93 -33.00
CA THR A 55 8.12 9.12 -31.54
C THR A 55 6.92 10.01 -31.21
N VAL A 56 6.32 9.79 -30.04
CA VAL A 56 5.10 10.50 -29.63
C VAL A 56 5.48 11.52 -28.56
N ASP A 57 4.99 12.76 -28.70
CA ASP A 57 5.17 13.86 -27.76
C ASP A 57 6.66 14.20 -27.49
N ASP A 58 7.56 13.97 -28.46
CA ASP A 58 9.00 14.23 -28.30
C ASP A 58 9.35 15.74 -28.37
N GLY A 59 10.54 16.11 -27.90
CA GLY A 59 10.94 17.53 -27.84
C GLY A 59 10.17 18.38 -26.80
N LEU A 60 9.29 17.76 -26.01
CA LEU A 60 8.59 18.36 -24.86
C LEU A 60 9.26 18.04 -23.51
N ASP A 61 10.46 17.46 -23.57
CA ASP A 61 11.46 17.28 -22.50
C ASP A 61 12.62 18.26 -22.78
N LYS A 62 12.60 19.43 -22.12
CA LYS A 62 13.60 20.48 -22.39
C LYS A 62 14.91 20.28 -21.65
N ASP A 63 14.89 19.61 -20.51
CA ASP A 63 16.07 19.44 -19.66
C ASP A 63 16.80 18.11 -19.87
N GLY A 64 16.16 17.18 -20.59
CA GLY A 64 16.71 15.92 -21.05
C GLY A 64 16.67 14.81 -20.00
N ASP A 65 15.80 14.90 -18.99
CA ASP A 65 15.65 13.88 -17.94
C ASP A 65 14.83 12.66 -18.38
N GLY A 66 14.16 12.75 -19.54
CA GLY A 66 13.33 11.68 -20.10
C GLY A 66 11.85 11.77 -19.72
N THR A 67 11.44 12.77 -18.95
CA THR A 67 10.06 13.13 -18.65
C THR A 67 9.68 14.36 -19.46
N THR A 68 8.51 14.34 -20.10
CA THR A 68 7.99 15.53 -20.78
C THR A 68 7.13 16.36 -19.83
N SER A 69 7.00 17.66 -20.12
CA SER A 69 6.01 18.55 -19.47
C SER A 69 4.56 18.02 -19.52
N CYS A 70 4.25 17.11 -20.44
CA CYS A 70 2.95 16.45 -20.55
C CYS A 70 2.81 15.22 -19.64
N SER A 71 3.93 14.68 -19.14
CA SER A 71 4.04 13.41 -18.42
C SER A 71 4.36 13.58 -16.94
N GLY A 72 4.10 14.77 -16.38
CA GLY A 72 4.17 15.02 -14.93
C GLY A 72 5.39 15.80 -14.46
N ASP A 73 6.23 16.29 -15.38
CA ASP A 73 7.36 17.17 -15.03
C ASP A 73 6.87 18.52 -14.45
N CYS A 74 7.28 18.83 -13.23
CA CYS A 74 6.92 20.04 -12.50
C CYS A 74 7.88 21.22 -12.75
N ASP A 75 9.06 20.99 -13.32
CA ASP A 75 10.01 22.02 -13.74
C ASP A 75 10.85 21.56 -14.94
N ASP A 76 10.22 21.56 -16.13
CA ASP A 76 10.77 21.27 -17.47
C ASP A 76 11.85 22.28 -17.94
N GLU A 77 12.67 22.77 -17.03
CA GLU A 77 13.95 23.45 -17.25
C GLU A 77 15.06 22.91 -16.29
N ASP A 78 14.74 21.99 -15.38
CA ASP A 78 15.61 21.48 -14.32
C ASP A 78 15.51 19.94 -14.22
N PRO A 79 16.51 19.19 -14.74
CA PRO A 79 16.45 17.72 -14.84
C PRO A 79 16.60 17.01 -13.47
N ALA A 80 16.61 17.78 -12.39
CA ALA A 80 16.53 17.31 -11.01
C ALA A 80 15.10 17.48 -10.44
N LYS A 81 14.13 17.85 -11.27
CA LYS A 81 12.74 18.06 -10.90
C LYS A 81 11.76 17.45 -11.89
N GLY A 82 11.43 16.19 -11.68
CA GLY A 82 10.53 15.42 -12.54
C GLY A 82 10.15 14.10 -11.85
N PRO A 83 9.10 13.39 -12.29
CA PRO A 83 8.64 12.09 -11.77
C PRO A 83 9.68 10.98 -11.56
N GLN A 84 10.91 11.15 -12.05
CA GLN A 84 12.02 10.21 -11.86
C GLN A 84 13.19 10.79 -11.05
N ALA A 85 13.07 12.02 -10.58
CA ALA A 85 14.01 12.60 -9.62
C ALA A 85 13.85 11.90 -8.28
N SER A 86 14.85 12.07 -7.40
CA SER A 86 14.70 11.74 -5.99
C SER A 86 14.55 13.04 -5.25
N ASP A 87 13.63 13.06 -4.28
CA ASP A 87 13.56 14.15 -3.31
C ASP A 87 14.90 14.33 -2.59
N VAL A 88 15.20 15.58 -2.25
CA VAL A 88 16.34 15.96 -1.41
C VAL A 88 15.84 16.87 -0.32
N PRO A 89 16.42 16.88 0.90
CA PRO A 89 15.89 17.61 2.05
C PRO A 89 16.11 19.12 1.95
N ASP A 90 15.43 19.76 1.02
CA ASP A 90 15.50 21.19 0.71
C ASP A 90 14.13 21.90 0.75
N GLY A 91 13.05 21.16 1.02
CA GLY A 91 11.68 21.62 1.13
C GLY A 91 11.03 21.88 -0.23
N VAL A 92 11.57 21.31 -1.30
CA VAL A 92 11.02 21.29 -2.66
C VAL A 92 10.55 19.87 -2.98
N ASP A 93 9.51 19.81 -3.80
CA ASP A 93 9.00 18.60 -4.42
C ASP A 93 9.81 18.39 -5.70
N ASN A 94 10.85 17.56 -5.62
CA ASN A 94 11.73 17.26 -6.74
C ASN A 94 11.16 16.17 -7.62
N ASP A 95 10.44 15.20 -7.09
CA ASP A 95 9.88 14.14 -7.91
C ASP A 95 8.43 14.40 -8.38
N CYS A 96 7.91 15.60 -8.11
CA CYS A 96 6.62 16.11 -8.59
C CYS A 96 5.42 15.26 -8.15
N ASP A 97 5.56 14.51 -7.06
CA ASP A 97 4.52 13.64 -6.53
C ASP A 97 3.55 14.38 -5.56
N GLY A 98 3.85 15.66 -5.28
CA GLY A 98 3.07 16.54 -4.43
C GLY A 98 3.55 16.58 -2.97
N PHE A 99 4.66 15.92 -2.65
CA PHE A 99 5.31 15.93 -1.35
C PHE A 99 6.68 16.62 -1.42
N THR A 100 7.24 16.90 -0.25
CA THR A 100 8.57 17.52 -0.18
C THR A 100 9.40 16.73 0.81
N ASP A 101 10.61 16.41 0.41
CA ASP A 101 11.60 15.67 1.17
C ASP A 101 11.15 14.23 1.53
N ASP A 102 10.38 13.54 0.68
CA ASP A 102 9.79 12.20 0.93
C ASP A 102 10.75 11.01 0.68
N GLU A 103 12.04 11.22 0.99
CA GLU A 103 13.12 10.28 0.75
C GLU A 103 12.84 8.85 1.27
N GLY A 104 12.56 7.93 0.35
CA GLY A 104 12.28 6.54 0.66
C GLY A 104 13.38 5.56 0.26
N TRP A 105 13.35 4.38 0.86
CA TRP A 105 14.23 3.27 0.51
C TRP A 105 13.43 2.12 -0.06
N GLN A 106 13.85 1.65 -1.22
CA GLN A 106 13.37 0.43 -1.84
C GLN A 106 14.40 -0.69 -1.65
N TRP A 107 13.95 -1.88 -1.25
CA TRP A 107 14.80 -3.06 -1.14
C TRP A 107 14.01 -4.33 -1.44
N GLY A 108 14.71 -5.32 -2.01
CA GLY A 108 14.11 -6.61 -2.33
C GLY A 108 15.14 -7.58 -2.89
N SER A 109 14.63 -8.74 -3.24
CA SER A 109 15.31 -9.84 -3.89
C SER A 109 15.02 -9.82 -5.38
N ALA A 110 15.61 -10.73 -6.16
CA ALA A 110 15.24 -10.87 -7.58
C ALA A 110 13.88 -11.59 -7.78
N SER A 111 12.95 -11.46 -6.83
CA SER A 111 11.68 -12.18 -6.75
C SER A 111 10.68 -11.32 -5.96
N THR A 112 9.41 -11.71 -5.91
CA THR A 112 8.40 -10.92 -5.20
C THR A 112 8.70 -10.81 -3.71
N ASP A 113 8.81 -9.60 -3.23
CA ASP A 113 8.92 -9.18 -1.85
C ASP A 113 7.68 -8.37 -1.45
N ALA A 114 7.32 -8.43 -0.17
CA ALA A 114 6.18 -7.68 0.34
C ALA A 114 6.37 -7.23 1.78
N ALA A 115 6.35 -5.92 2.01
CA ALA A 115 6.25 -5.32 3.33
C ALA A 115 4.78 -5.14 3.72
N LYS A 116 4.42 -5.52 4.95
CA LYS A 116 3.02 -5.53 5.41
C LYS A 116 2.77 -4.64 6.61
N ALA A 117 3.75 -4.50 7.49
CA ALA A 117 3.64 -3.69 8.70
C ALA A 117 4.99 -3.09 9.07
N LEU A 118 4.94 -1.97 9.82
CA LEU A 118 6.12 -1.32 10.35
C LEU A 118 5.90 -0.85 11.79
N ALA A 119 6.99 -0.74 12.55
CA ALA A 119 6.98 -0.21 13.90
C ALA A 119 8.25 0.60 14.19
N LEU A 120 8.12 1.59 15.08
CA LEU A 120 9.19 2.51 15.45
C LEU A 120 9.49 2.44 16.94
N GLU A 121 10.77 2.52 17.31
CA GLU A 121 11.23 2.72 18.68
C GLU A 121 12.52 3.54 18.71
N GLY A 122 12.40 4.83 19.02
CA GLY A 122 13.53 5.76 18.91
C GLY A 122 13.93 5.96 17.45
N ASP A 123 15.20 5.70 17.13
CA ASP A 123 15.75 5.82 15.76
C ASP A 123 15.58 4.56 14.92
N LEU A 124 15.08 3.47 15.52
CA LEU A 124 14.93 2.19 14.86
C LEU A 124 13.55 2.09 14.20
N ILE A 125 13.54 1.81 12.91
CA ILE A 125 12.33 1.56 12.12
C ILE A 125 12.42 0.12 11.63
N CYS A 126 11.46 -0.71 11.99
CA CYS A 126 11.43 -2.12 11.60
C CYS A 126 10.21 -2.41 10.75
N VAL A 127 10.42 -3.18 9.68
CA VAL A 127 9.42 -3.62 8.72
C VAL A 127 9.32 -5.14 8.80
N ALA A 128 8.08 -5.64 8.78
CA ALA A 128 7.78 -7.06 8.72
C ALA A 128 6.99 -7.40 7.45
N GLY A 129 7.28 -8.57 6.88
CA GLY A 129 6.74 -8.97 5.60
C GLY A 129 7.14 -10.36 5.15
N SER A 130 7.33 -10.52 3.84
CA SER A 130 7.72 -11.78 3.22
C SER A 130 8.54 -11.60 1.94
N THR A 131 9.33 -12.62 1.58
CA THR A 131 10.10 -12.69 0.33
C THR A 131 9.90 -14.04 -0.37
N ASN A 132 9.79 -14.07 -1.69
CA ASN A 132 9.84 -15.31 -2.48
C ASN A 132 11.27 -15.67 -2.92
N GLY A 133 12.26 -14.85 -2.57
CA GLY A 133 13.63 -14.97 -3.05
C GLY A 133 14.67 -15.14 -1.96
N ASP A 134 15.92 -15.04 -2.39
CA ASP A 134 17.10 -15.07 -1.53
C ASP A 134 17.44 -13.63 -1.10
N LEU A 135 16.70 -13.06 -0.16
CA LEU A 135 16.91 -11.67 0.29
C LEU A 135 18.09 -11.56 1.27
N TYR A 136 17.99 -12.25 2.41
CA TYR A 136 19.03 -12.28 3.45
C TYR A 136 19.55 -13.70 3.72
N GLN A 137 18.75 -14.71 3.37
CA GLN A 137 19.10 -16.12 3.44
C GLN A 137 18.53 -16.86 2.22
N PRO A 138 19.03 -18.06 1.88
CA PRO A 138 18.42 -18.85 0.82
C PRO A 138 16.96 -19.18 1.13
N SER A 139 16.09 -19.05 0.12
CA SER A 139 14.66 -19.35 0.22
C SER A 139 14.43 -20.78 0.71
N ALA A 140 13.54 -20.95 1.68
CA ALA A 140 13.15 -22.27 2.18
C ALA A 140 12.10 -22.97 1.29
N GLY A 141 11.53 -22.27 0.31
CA GLY A 141 10.59 -22.81 -0.66
C GLY A 141 9.53 -21.81 -1.11
N GLY A 142 8.41 -21.71 -0.39
CA GLY A 142 7.39 -20.70 -0.68
C GLY A 142 7.89 -19.28 -0.35
N SER A 143 6.97 -18.40 0.03
CA SER A 143 7.40 -17.13 0.63
C SER A 143 8.03 -17.40 1.99
N ASP A 144 9.12 -16.72 2.33
CA ASP A 144 9.74 -16.73 3.65
C ASP A 144 9.35 -15.47 4.42
N ALA A 145 9.24 -15.58 5.74
CA ALA A 145 9.05 -14.43 6.62
C ALA A 145 10.31 -13.55 6.66
N VAL A 146 10.11 -12.23 6.64
CA VAL A 146 11.20 -11.24 6.67
C VAL A 146 10.94 -10.18 7.72
N VAL A 147 11.98 -9.85 8.50
CA VAL A 147 12.10 -8.63 9.29
C VAL A 147 13.33 -7.89 8.83
N ALA A 148 13.18 -6.61 8.50
CA ALA A 148 14.28 -5.70 8.22
C ALA A 148 14.14 -4.46 9.11
N CYS A 149 15.20 -4.05 9.78
CA CYS A 149 15.22 -2.81 10.55
C CYS A 149 16.34 -1.91 10.09
N PHE A 150 16.03 -0.61 10.09
CA PHE A 150 16.90 0.44 9.61
C PHE A 150 17.01 1.54 10.66
N ASP A 151 18.13 2.27 10.63
CA ASP A 151 18.19 3.60 11.23
C ASP A 151 17.44 4.63 10.37
N ARG A 152 17.29 5.86 10.86
CA ARG A 152 16.62 6.95 10.11
C ARG A 152 17.34 7.39 8.84
N ASN A 153 18.52 6.88 8.54
CA ASN A 153 19.24 7.17 7.29
C ASN A 153 19.18 5.98 6.32
N GLY A 154 18.37 4.96 6.61
CA GLY A 154 18.23 3.76 5.78
C GLY A 154 19.35 2.74 5.95
N ASN A 155 20.25 2.92 6.94
CA ASN A 155 21.28 1.91 7.20
C ASN A 155 20.67 0.70 7.90
N SER A 156 20.95 -0.51 7.41
CA SER A 156 20.42 -1.72 8.04
C SER A 156 21.07 -1.97 9.41
N GLU A 157 20.21 -2.20 10.40
CA GLU A 157 20.57 -2.52 11.78
C GLU A 157 20.23 -3.98 12.12
N LEU A 158 19.22 -4.54 11.46
CA LEU A 158 18.79 -5.93 11.63
C LEU A 158 18.19 -6.49 10.34
N GLU A 159 18.61 -7.68 9.96
CA GLU A 159 18.10 -8.39 8.80
C GLU A 159 17.82 -9.84 9.20
N TRP A 160 16.57 -10.27 9.03
CA TRP A 160 16.14 -11.61 9.43
C TRP A 160 15.13 -12.19 8.46
N GLN A 161 15.60 -13.12 7.61
CA GLN A 161 14.75 -14.00 6.81
C GLN A 161 14.69 -15.39 7.45
N PHE A 162 13.51 -16.00 7.46
CA PHE A 162 13.30 -17.38 7.90
C PHE A 162 12.01 -17.97 7.33
N GLY A 163 12.00 -19.28 7.10
CA GLY A 163 10.81 -19.95 6.60
C GLY A 163 10.97 -21.47 6.45
N PHE A 164 9.94 -22.05 5.83
CA PHE A 164 9.71 -23.44 5.53
C PHE A 164 9.26 -23.56 4.07
N PRO A 165 9.11 -24.78 3.52
CA PRO A 165 8.65 -24.93 2.15
C PRO A 165 7.23 -24.42 1.84
N SER A 166 6.43 -24.10 2.86
CA SER A 166 5.10 -23.48 2.76
C SER A 166 5.21 -21.97 2.50
N GLN A 167 4.07 -21.29 2.37
CA GLN A 167 4.04 -19.82 2.39
C GLN A 167 4.11 -19.33 3.83
N ASP A 168 5.15 -18.56 4.12
CA ASP A 168 5.40 -17.91 5.39
C ASP A 168 5.38 -16.40 5.22
N SER A 169 4.74 -15.71 6.15
CA SER A 169 4.52 -14.27 6.08
C SER A 169 4.29 -13.71 7.47
N LEU A 170 4.89 -12.55 7.73
CA LEU A 170 4.56 -11.72 8.88
C LEU A 170 3.56 -10.66 8.46
N TYR A 171 2.57 -10.42 9.31
CA TYR A 171 1.48 -9.46 9.05
C TYR A 171 1.55 -8.25 9.95
N ASP A 172 2.23 -8.36 11.09
CA ASP A 172 2.33 -7.27 12.06
C ASP A 172 3.62 -7.34 12.88
N ILE A 173 4.06 -6.20 13.40
CA ILE A 173 5.30 -6.01 14.15
C ILE A 173 5.11 -4.97 15.24
N VAL A 174 5.72 -5.21 16.41
CA VAL A 174 5.78 -4.24 17.49
C VAL A 174 7.16 -4.23 18.14
N LEU A 175 7.65 -3.02 18.44
CA LEU A 175 8.90 -2.81 19.14
C LEU A 175 8.62 -2.48 20.60
N SER A 176 9.38 -3.09 21.51
CA SER A 176 9.31 -2.76 22.93
C SER A 176 10.58 -3.11 23.69
N GLY A 177 11.22 -2.09 24.24
CA GLY A 177 12.37 -2.21 25.12
C GLY A 177 13.59 -2.82 24.42
N GLY A 178 13.81 -2.46 23.14
CA GLY A 178 14.87 -2.96 22.29
C GLY A 178 14.61 -4.38 21.74
N ASN A 179 13.38 -4.87 21.82
CA ASN A 179 12.98 -6.17 21.28
C ASN A 179 12.02 -5.98 20.11
N VAL A 180 12.17 -6.84 19.12
CA VAL A 180 11.26 -6.97 17.99
C VAL A 180 10.32 -8.14 18.24
N PHE A 181 9.01 -7.90 18.21
CA PHE A 181 7.99 -8.94 18.25
C PHE A 181 7.18 -8.92 16.98
N VAL A 182 6.93 -10.10 16.41
CA VAL A 182 6.21 -10.23 15.14
C VAL A 182 5.06 -11.22 15.24
N GLY A 183 3.99 -10.96 14.50
CA GLY A 183 2.85 -11.85 14.31
C GLY A 183 2.76 -12.29 12.85
N GLY A 184 2.43 -13.55 12.59
CA GLY A 184 2.35 -14.05 11.22
C GLY A 184 1.72 -15.41 11.05
N THR A 185 1.90 -15.97 9.85
CA THR A 185 1.69 -17.38 9.54
C THR A 185 3.01 -17.96 9.07
N VAL A 186 3.50 -19.01 9.74
CA VAL A 186 4.72 -19.73 9.38
C VAL A 186 4.46 -21.23 9.52
N ASN A 187 4.86 -22.02 8.52
CA ASN A 187 4.59 -23.46 8.43
C ASN A 187 3.09 -23.78 8.60
N ASP A 188 2.26 -23.06 7.85
CA ASP A 188 0.80 -23.11 7.91
C ASP A 188 0.24 -22.91 9.33
N SER A 189 0.97 -22.26 10.24
CA SER A 189 0.60 -22.12 11.64
C SER A 189 0.72 -20.67 12.07
N ALA A 190 -0.12 -20.23 13.02
CA ALA A 190 0.03 -18.87 13.55
C ALA A 190 1.40 -18.76 14.20
N PHE A 191 2.11 -17.67 13.99
CA PHE A 191 3.46 -17.46 14.48
C PHE A 191 3.50 -16.24 15.38
N ILE A 192 4.25 -16.36 16.47
CA ILE A 192 4.73 -15.23 17.26
C ILE A 192 6.17 -15.48 17.66
N GLY A 193 6.99 -14.44 17.63
CA GLY A 193 8.38 -14.57 18.04
C GLY A 193 9.12 -13.25 18.11
N SER A 194 10.39 -13.38 18.52
CA SER A 194 11.44 -12.37 18.45
C SER A 194 12.71 -13.01 17.90
N LEU A 195 13.79 -12.24 17.77
CA LEU A 195 15.11 -12.77 17.40
C LEU A 195 15.64 -13.86 18.33
N THR A 196 15.16 -13.91 19.58
CA THR A 196 15.70 -14.82 20.61
C THR A 196 14.82 -16.03 20.89
N TRP A 197 13.57 -16.02 20.41
CA TRP A 197 12.62 -17.10 20.63
C TRP A 197 11.52 -17.08 19.57
N SER A 198 10.96 -18.25 19.27
CA SER A 198 9.83 -18.38 18.37
C SER A 198 8.82 -19.40 18.90
N GLN A 199 7.56 -19.17 18.59
CA GLN A 199 6.46 -20.04 18.98
C GLN A 199 5.48 -20.22 17.82
N PHE A 200 5.28 -21.48 17.44
CA PHE A 200 4.16 -21.86 16.58
C PHE A 200 2.90 -22.00 17.43
N GLY A 201 1.83 -21.40 16.94
CA GLY A 201 0.46 -21.48 17.42
C GLY A 201 -0.23 -22.72 16.90
N ILE A 202 -1.47 -22.57 16.45
CA ILE A 202 -2.29 -23.69 15.96
C ILE A 202 -1.97 -23.95 14.49
N SER A 203 -1.84 -25.23 14.13
CA SER A 203 -1.70 -25.59 12.72
C SER A 203 -3.01 -25.30 11.97
N GLY A 204 -2.89 -24.64 10.83
CA GLY A 204 -3.98 -24.12 10.01
C GLY A 204 -4.56 -22.78 10.50
N SER A 205 -3.93 -22.11 11.49
CA SER A 205 -4.38 -20.79 11.98
C SER A 205 -3.50 -19.67 11.44
N ALA A 206 -4.02 -18.44 11.43
CA ALA A 206 -3.26 -17.24 11.07
C ALA A 206 -3.10 -16.32 12.30
N GLY A 207 -1.89 -15.81 12.54
CA GLY A 207 -1.62 -14.75 13.51
C GLY A 207 -1.54 -13.42 12.76
N ASN A 208 -2.51 -12.54 12.97
CA ASN A 208 -2.72 -11.37 12.11
C ASN A 208 -2.17 -10.09 12.72
N ALA A 209 -2.23 -9.94 14.05
CA ALA A 209 -1.79 -8.74 14.74
C ALA A 209 -1.03 -9.07 16.03
N VAL A 210 -0.06 -8.23 16.40
CA VAL A 210 0.81 -8.35 17.57
C VAL A 210 0.89 -7.03 18.34
N MET A 211 0.82 -7.08 19.67
CA MET A 211 0.93 -5.87 20.49
C MET A 211 1.66 -6.17 21.79
N GLU A 212 2.56 -5.27 22.20
CA GLU A 212 3.06 -5.22 23.57
C GLU A 212 2.13 -4.39 24.47
N SER A 213 1.73 -4.96 25.60
CA SER A 213 1.00 -4.22 26.61
C SER A 213 1.31 -4.75 28.02
N ASP A 214 1.71 -3.85 28.90
CA ASP A 214 2.05 -4.11 30.32
C ASP A 214 3.07 -5.23 30.56
N GLY A 215 4.09 -5.34 29.72
CA GLY A 215 5.12 -6.36 29.83
C GLY A 215 4.68 -7.74 29.32
N PHE A 216 3.63 -7.80 28.50
CA PHE A 216 3.19 -8.99 27.79
C PHE A 216 3.08 -8.73 26.30
N VAL A 217 3.27 -9.77 25.50
CA VAL A 217 3.01 -9.74 24.07
C VAL A 217 1.71 -10.48 23.79
N PHE A 218 0.83 -9.86 23.03
CA PHE A 218 -0.45 -10.40 22.60
C PHE A 218 -0.38 -10.72 21.11
N LEU A 219 -0.92 -11.88 20.71
CA LEU A 219 -1.12 -12.28 19.33
C LEU A 219 -2.62 -12.45 19.11
N ALA A 220 -3.20 -11.72 18.19
CA ALA A 220 -4.55 -11.93 17.72
C ALA A 220 -4.54 -12.69 16.39
N GLY A 221 -5.53 -13.54 16.20
CA GLY A 221 -5.60 -14.36 15.00
C GLY A 221 -6.87 -15.19 14.92
N SER A 222 -6.87 -16.12 13.98
CA SER A 222 -8.03 -16.95 13.67
C SER A 222 -7.62 -18.41 13.58
N GLU A 223 -8.37 -19.30 14.22
CA GLU A 223 -8.11 -20.74 14.22
C GLU A 223 -9.29 -21.55 13.63
N PRO A 224 -9.02 -22.69 12.99
CA PRO A 224 -10.07 -23.55 12.45
C PRO A 224 -10.88 -24.23 13.56
N THR A 225 -12.16 -24.44 13.28
CA THR A 225 -13.13 -25.17 14.10
C THR A 225 -13.87 -26.20 13.25
N GLU A 226 -14.68 -27.06 13.86
CA GLU A 226 -15.53 -28.01 13.11
C GLU A 226 -16.52 -27.31 12.16
N SER A 227 -16.93 -26.07 12.46
CA SER A 227 -17.99 -25.34 11.75
C SER A 227 -17.50 -24.10 10.99
N GLY A 228 -16.20 -23.82 10.96
CA GLY A 228 -15.63 -22.63 10.34
C GLY A 228 -14.36 -22.16 11.02
N ILE A 229 -14.24 -20.86 11.27
CA ILE A 229 -13.11 -20.24 11.96
C ILE A 229 -13.58 -19.50 13.21
N ARG A 230 -12.72 -19.34 14.20
CA ARG A 230 -12.97 -18.48 15.36
C ARG A 230 -11.77 -17.61 15.71
N ALA A 231 -12.06 -16.44 16.25
CA ALA A 231 -11.04 -15.50 16.72
C ALA A 231 -10.40 -15.99 18.04
N PHE A 232 -9.11 -15.71 18.20
CA PHE A 232 -8.40 -15.89 19.47
C PHE A 232 -7.49 -14.71 19.77
N VAL A 233 -7.17 -14.56 21.06
CA VAL A 233 -6.06 -13.72 21.53
C VAL A 233 -5.19 -14.55 22.47
N ALA A 234 -3.94 -14.78 22.09
CA ALA A 234 -2.95 -15.45 22.92
C ALA A 234 -2.05 -14.41 23.60
N ARG A 235 -1.67 -14.66 24.85
CA ARG A 235 -0.78 -13.82 25.65
C ARG A 235 0.49 -14.58 25.97
N TYR A 236 1.63 -13.90 25.85
CA TYR A 236 2.96 -14.42 26.14
C TYR A 236 3.71 -13.47 27.06
N GLU A 237 4.55 -14.02 27.93
CA GLU A 237 5.60 -13.25 28.60
C GLU A 237 6.60 -12.73 27.54
N LEU A 238 7.35 -11.65 27.83
CA LEU A 238 8.35 -11.11 26.89
C LEU A 238 9.43 -12.12 26.47
N ASN A 239 9.65 -13.17 27.27
CA ASN A 239 10.59 -14.25 26.97
C ASN A 239 9.98 -15.38 26.12
N GLY A 240 8.73 -15.23 25.66
CA GLY A 240 8.02 -16.20 24.83
C GLY A 240 7.24 -17.27 25.58
N THR A 241 7.24 -17.26 26.91
CA THR A 241 6.46 -18.24 27.69
C THR A 241 4.96 -17.99 27.49
N PRO A 242 4.15 -18.99 27.06
CA PRO A 242 2.71 -18.83 26.96
C PRO A 242 2.08 -18.52 28.33
N ALA A 243 1.32 -17.44 28.40
CA ALA A 243 0.75 -16.90 29.64
C ALA A 243 -0.78 -16.92 29.66
N GLY A 244 -1.46 -17.10 28.52
CA GLY A 244 -2.91 -17.21 28.48
C GLY A 244 -3.47 -17.25 27.06
N LYS A 245 -4.75 -17.59 26.94
CA LYS A 245 -5.47 -17.52 25.67
C LYS A 245 -6.96 -17.25 25.91
N TRP A 246 -7.49 -16.29 25.17
CA TRP A 246 -8.92 -16.02 25.04
C TRP A 246 -9.41 -16.46 23.68
N ILE A 247 -10.64 -16.95 23.63
CA ILE A 247 -11.32 -17.43 22.43
C ILE A 247 -12.65 -16.71 22.34
N PHE A 248 -13.02 -16.26 21.14
CA PHE A 248 -14.36 -15.73 20.91
C PHE A 248 -15.32 -16.87 20.55
N GLU A 249 -16.20 -17.25 21.48
CA GLU A 249 -17.18 -18.33 21.28
C GLU A 249 -18.60 -17.78 21.08
N THR A 250 -19.00 -17.63 19.82
CA THR A 250 -20.31 -17.07 19.42
C THR A 250 -21.20 -18.09 18.69
N GLY A 251 -20.65 -19.23 18.29
CA GLY A 251 -21.33 -20.17 17.39
C GLY A 251 -21.41 -19.69 15.93
N THR A 252 -20.83 -18.52 15.66
CA THR A 252 -20.68 -17.87 14.36
C THR A 252 -19.20 -17.91 13.95
N LYS A 253 -18.88 -17.69 12.68
CA LYS A 253 -17.50 -17.53 12.23
C LYS A 253 -16.99 -16.19 12.71
N THR A 254 -15.79 -16.20 13.27
CA THR A 254 -15.10 -14.99 13.70
C THR A 254 -13.63 -15.03 13.28
N SER A 255 -13.10 -13.87 12.96
CA SER A 255 -11.67 -13.64 12.76
C SER A 255 -11.22 -12.45 13.61
N ALA A 256 -9.93 -12.36 13.95
CA ALA A 256 -9.31 -11.16 14.52
C ALA A 256 -8.24 -10.65 13.56
N THR A 257 -8.23 -9.35 13.28
CA THR A 257 -7.41 -8.72 12.25
C THR A 257 -6.48 -7.65 12.79
N GLY A 258 -6.93 -6.83 13.74
CA GLY A 258 -6.13 -5.74 14.32
C GLY A 258 -6.07 -5.76 15.85
N LEU A 259 -5.00 -5.18 16.39
CA LEU A 259 -4.77 -4.98 17.82
C LEU A 259 -4.34 -3.55 18.12
N ALA A 260 -4.83 -3.00 19.23
CA ALA A 260 -4.30 -1.76 19.79
C ALA A 260 -4.08 -1.86 21.30
N LYS A 261 -3.10 -1.13 21.81
CA LYS A 261 -2.81 -1.05 23.25
C LYS A 261 -3.95 -0.36 23.98
N ARG A 262 -4.58 -1.05 24.94
CA ARG A 262 -5.70 -0.47 25.68
C ARG A 262 -5.21 0.67 26.58
N THR A 263 -5.76 1.86 26.42
CA THR A 263 -5.35 3.07 27.15
C THR A 263 -6.17 3.29 28.44
N ALA A 264 -7.36 2.70 28.54
CA ALA A 264 -8.25 2.85 29.69
C ALA A 264 -8.13 1.70 30.71
N GLY A 265 -8.00 2.03 32.00
CA GLY A 265 -8.32 1.11 33.10
C GLY A 265 -7.29 0.02 33.45
N GLY A 266 -5.99 0.21 33.15
CA GLY A 266 -4.92 -0.69 33.64
C GLY A 266 -4.36 -1.68 32.62
N GLY A 267 -4.29 -1.25 31.35
CA GLY A 267 -3.64 -1.91 30.23
C GLY A 267 -4.19 -3.29 29.85
N GLY A 268 -3.62 -3.95 28.84
CA GLY A 268 -4.25 -5.00 28.02
C GLY A 268 -4.42 -4.56 26.56
N VAL A 269 -5.36 -5.14 25.83
CA VAL A 269 -5.52 -4.90 24.38
C VAL A 269 -6.97 -4.67 23.96
N THR A 270 -7.15 -3.87 22.91
CA THR A 270 -8.38 -3.80 22.14
C THR A 270 -8.18 -4.60 20.85
N VAL A 271 -9.19 -5.38 20.49
CA VAL A 271 -9.13 -6.29 19.34
C VAL A 271 -10.27 -5.94 18.40
N VAL A 272 -9.97 -5.92 17.11
CA VAL A 272 -10.99 -5.81 16.06
C VAL A 272 -10.91 -7.04 15.15
N GLY A 273 -12.03 -7.37 14.51
CA GLY A 273 -12.06 -8.44 13.53
C GLY A 273 -13.41 -8.58 12.85
N THR A 274 -13.59 -9.66 12.09
CA THR A 274 -14.83 -9.90 11.34
C THR A 274 -15.70 -10.96 12.01
N THR A 275 -17.01 -10.87 11.83
CA THR A 275 -17.98 -11.88 12.24
C THR A 275 -19.08 -12.05 11.21
N ASP A 276 -19.59 -13.27 11.04
CA ASP A 276 -20.87 -13.51 10.36
C ASP A 276 -22.07 -13.47 11.33
N GLU A 277 -21.87 -13.00 12.58
CA GLU A 277 -22.95 -12.63 13.50
C GLU A 277 -23.45 -11.22 13.18
N THR A 278 -24.56 -11.17 12.48
CA THR A 278 -24.91 -9.98 11.70
C THR A 278 -25.79 -9.00 12.47
N VAL A 279 -25.53 -7.69 12.35
CA VAL A 279 -26.55 -6.65 12.60
C VAL A 279 -27.50 -6.54 11.39
N TYR A 280 -27.05 -6.94 10.19
CA TYR A 280 -27.77 -6.72 8.92
C TYR A 280 -27.89 -7.92 7.95
N GLY A 281 -27.46 -9.12 8.32
CA GLY A 281 -27.39 -10.29 7.44
C GLY A 281 -26.09 -10.42 6.64
N HIS A 282 -25.08 -9.61 6.93
CA HIS A 282 -23.78 -9.51 6.23
C HIS A 282 -22.60 -9.78 7.17
N ILE A 283 -21.39 -9.92 6.61
CA ILE A 283 -20.16 -9.94 7.41
C ILE A 283 -19.98 -8.55 8.02
N ASP A 284 -19.88 -8.49 9.34
CA ASP A 284 -19.76 -7.24 10.09
C ASP A 284 -18.44 -7.23 10.89
N GLY A 285 -18.01 -6.04 11.29
CA GLY A 285 -16.91 -5.87 12.24
C GLY A 285 -17.35 -6.14 13.68
N TRP A 286 -16.44 -6.64 14.50
CA TRP A 286 -16.61 -6.70 15.95
C TRP A 286 -15.40 -6.10 16.68
N LEU A 287 -15.64 -5.59 17.88
CA LEU A 287 -14.63 -4.99 18.75
C LEU A 287 -14.80 -5.48 20.18
N VAL A 288 -13.68 -5.87 20.81
CA VAL A 288 -13.65 -6.18 22.25
C VAL A 288 -12.44 -5.55 22.91
N GLU A 289 -12.61 -5.17 24.18
CA GLU A 289 -11.52 -4.80 25.06
C GLU A 289 -11.20 -5.97 26.01
N LEU A 290 -9.93 -6.33 26.13
CA LEU A 290 -9.43 -7.36 27.03
C LEU A 290 -8.45 -6.76 28.04
N THR A 291 -8.58 -7.12 29.32
CA THR A 291 -7.57 -6.83 30.35
C THR A 291 -6.25 -7.53 30.05
N THR A 292 -5.17 -7.13 30.73
CA THR A 292 -3.89 -7.84 30.69
C THR A 292 -4.04 -9.34 31.02
N ASN A 293 -5.08 -9.72 31.79
CA ASN A 293 -5.41 -11.11 32.13
C ASN A 293 -6.40 -11.78 31.17
N LEU A 294 -6.65 -11.18 30.01
CA LEU A 294 -7.57 -11.67 28.98
C LEU A 294 -9.03 -11.76 29.45
N GLU A 295 -9.42 -10.90 30.40
CA GLU A 295 -10.81 -10.77 30.82
C GLU A 295 -11.51 -9.70 29.96
N VAL A 296 -12.71 -10.00 29.49
CA VAL A 296 -13.51 -9.06 28.68
C VAL A 296 -13.92 -7.86 29.53
N VAL A 297 -13.66 -6.67 29.00
CA VAL A 297 -14.12 -5.40 29.55
C VAL A 297 -15.39 -4.98 28.81
N GLY A 298 -16.49 -4.81 29.54
CA GLY A 298 -17.78 -4.44 28.92
C GLY A 298 -18.39 -5.57 28.10
N ASN A 299 -18.85 -5.25 26.89
CA ASN A 299 -19.44 -6.19 25.94
C ASN A 299 -18.65 -6.17 24.63
N VAL A 300 -18.73 -7.26 23.88
CA VAL A 300 -18.31 -7.24 22.47
C VAL A 300 -19.30 -6.37 21.70
N SER A 301 -18.77 -5.40 20.96
CA SER A 301 -19.54 -4.53 20.08
C SER A 301 -19.49 -5.08 18.66
N VAL A 302 -20.62 -5.11 17.96
CA VAL A 302 -20.69 -5.40 16.52
C VAL A 302 -21.02 -4.09 15.80
N PHE A 303 -20.35 -3.84 14.69
CA PHE A 303 -20.48 -2.62 13.89
C PHE A 303 -20.33 -2.94 12.41
N GLY A 304 -20.87 -2.08 11.56
CA GLY A 304 -20.89 -2.29 10.13
C GLY A 304 -22.12 -1.64 9.52
N THR A 305 -22.37 -1.98 8.28
CA THR A 305 -23.40 -1.44 7.40
C THR A 305 -24.26 -2.58 6.88
N ALA A 306 -25.13 -2.30 5.90
CA ALA A 306 -25.86 -3.36 5.20
C ALA A 306 -25.01 -4.06 4.11
N MET A 307 -23.69 -3.90 4.16
CA MET A 307 -22.70 -4.46 3.23
C MET A 307 -21.75 -5.37 4.02
N ASP A 308 -20.93 -6.16 3.34
CA ASP A 308 -19.91 -6.95 4.02
C ASP A 308 -18.73 -6.04 4.40
N ASP A 309 -18.52 -5.84 5.70
CA ASP A 309 -17.49 -4.98 6.30
C ASP A 309 -16.34 -5.80 6.90
N PHE A 310 -15.13 -5.58 6.38
CA PHE A 310 -13.90 -6.27 6.75
C PHE A 310 -12.91 -5.29 7.40
N PRO A 311 -12.95 -5.08 8.73
CA PRO A 311 -11.92 -4.33 9.43
C PRO A 311 -10.53 -4.98 9.29
N HIS A 312 -9.52 -4.17 9.03
CA HIS A 312 -8.12 -4.57 8.85
C HIS A 312 -7.27 -4.15 10.06
N ASP A 313 -7.39 -2.89 10.49
CA ASP A 313 -6.54 -2.32 11.54
C ASP A 313 -7.31 -1.36 12.47
N ILE A 314 -6.74 -1.08 13.63
CA ILE A 314 -7.34 -0.26 14.69
C ILE A 314 -6.30 0.62 15.40
N ALA A 315 -6.66 1.88 15.61
CA ALA A 315 -5.92 2.81 16.47
C ALA A 315 -6.82 3.41 17.56
N ILE A 316 -6.21 3.86 18.65
CA ILE A 316 -6.92 4.47 19.79
C ILE A 316 -6.49 5.92 19.93
N THR A 317 -7.46 6.82 19.79
CA THR A 317 -7.26 8.26 19.97
C THR A 317 -7.03 8.62 21.43
N GLY A 318 -6.48 9.82 21.67
CA GLY A 318 -6.25 10.32 23.04
C GLY A 318 -7.51 10.50 23.89
N ASP A 319 -8.71 10.58 23.28
CA ASP A 319 -9.99 10.63 23.98
C ASP A 319 -10.54 9.23 24.36
N GLY A 320 -9.86 8.16 23.94
CA GLY A 320 -10.24 6.77 24.17
C GLY A 320 -11.20 6.18 23.12
N SER A 321 -11.54 6.92 22.07
CA SER A 321 -12.31 6.39 20.94
C SER A 321 -11.43 5.54 20.03
N PHE A 322 -12.06 4.58 19.36
CA PHE A 322 -11.41 3.64 18.46
C PHE A 322 -11.60 4.12 17.02
N ILE A 323 -10.52 4.14 16.25
CA ILE A 323 -10.56 4.34 14.80
C ILE A 323 -10.26 3.01 14.17
N VAL A 324 -11.17 2.52 13.35
CA VAL A 324 -11.02 1.26 12.63
C VAL A 324 -11.04 1.55 11.14
N VAL A 325 -10.12 0.92 10.41
CA VAL A 325 -10.07 0.97 8.94
C VAL A 325 -10.29 -0.42 8.38
N GLY A 326 -10.74 -0.48 7.13
CA GLY A 326 -10.90 -1.73 6.42
C GLY A 326 -11.64 -1.53 5.12
N ASN A 327 -12.23 -2.61 4.61
CA ASN A 327 -12.92 -2.60 3.32
C ASN A 327 -14.37 -3.01 3.45
N THR A 328 -15.22 -2.45 2.61
CA THR A 328 -16.64 -2.76 2.54
C THR A 328 -17.02 -3.17 1.13
N TYR A 329 -17.91 -4.17 1.02
CA TYR A 329 -18.31 -4.79 -0.23
C TYR A 329 -19.83 -4.84 -0.40
N GLU A 330 -20.32 -4.24 -1.48
CA GLU A 330 -21.72 -4.29 -1.87
C GLU A 330 -21.95 -5.43 -2.88
N GLU A 331 -22.93 -6.31 -2.64
CA GLU A 331 -23.21 -7.52 -3.45
C GLU A 331 -23.47 -7.26 -4.96
N ASN A 332 -23.59 -6.01 -5.40
CA ASN A 332 -23.77 -5.64 -6.81
C ASN A 332 -22.86 -4.49 -7.28
N SER A 333 -21.90 -4.07 -6.45
CA SER A 333 -20.87 -3.13 -6.88
C SER A 333 -19.78 -3.89 -7.64
N SER A 334 -19.23 -3.24 -8.67
CA SER A 334 -18.01 -3.74 -9.32
C SER A 334 -16.74 -3.29 -8.59
N TYR A 335 -16.91 -2.57 -7.48
CA TYR A 335 -15.83 -1.90 -6.76
C TYR A 335 -15.90 -2.17 -5.26
N THR A 336 -14.75 -2.44 -4.67
CA THR A 336 -14.47 -2.46 -3.23
C THR A 336 -14.28 -1.03 -2.74
N LYS A 337 -14.72 -0.76 -1.50
CA LYS A 337 -14.57 0.57 -0.88
C LYS A 337 -13.78 0.48 0.41
N GLY A 338 -12.82 1.38 0.58
CA GLY A 338 -12.16 1.60 1.86
C GLY A 338 -13.15 2.30 2.80
N PHE A 339 -13.17 1.90 4.07
CA PHE A 339 -13.92 2.59 5.10
C PHE A 339 -13.02 2.98 6.27
N VAL A 340 -13.43 4.04 6.94
CA VAL A 340 -12.90 4.45 8.24
C VAL A 340 -14.08 4.69 9.16
N THR A 341 -14.02 4.19 10.39
CA THR A 341 -15.08 4.38 11.37
C THR A 341 -14.52 4.74 12.73
N LYS A 342 -15.16 5.71 13.39
CA LYS A 342 -14.93 6.04 14.79
C LYS A 342 -15.99 5.36 15.65
N LEU A 343 -15.56 4.50 16.55
CA LEU A 343 -16.40 3.85 17.56
C LEU A 343 -16.18 4.52 18.92
N GLY A 344 -17.27 4.78 19.65
CA GLY A 344 -17.25 5.47 20.93
C GLY A 344 -18.11 6.73 20.94
N ASN A 345 -17.63 7.80 21.57
CA ASN A 345 -18.34 9.07 21.64
C ASN A 345 -18.31 9.80 20.30
N ASP A 346 -19.45 10.34 19.88
CA ASP A 346 -19.61 11.07 18.60
C ASP A 346 -19.12 10.26 17.38
N GLY A 347 -19.40 8.95 17.40
CA GLY A 347 -18.97 8.00 16.37
C GLY A 347 -19.52 8.32 14.97
N TRP A 348 -18.76 7.92 13.97
CA TRP A 348 -19.04 8.17 12.55
C TRP A 348 -18.50 7.02 11.70
N TYR A 349 -19.04 6.87 10.49
CA TYR A 349 -18.57 5.91 9.49
C TYR A 349 -18.46 6.66 8.16
N ILE A 350 -17.28 6.60 7.54
CA ILE A 350 -17.02 7.16 6.21
C ILE A 350 -16.52 6.03 5.32
N GLN A 351 -16.85 6.13 4.05
CA GLN A 351 -16.36 5.25 3.00
C GLN A 351 -15.79 6.10 1.88
N SER A 352 -14.82 5.55 1.15
CA SER A 352 -14.31 6.16 -0.07
C SER A 352 -15.45 6.36 -1.07
N ASN A 353 -15.36 7.44 -1.85
CA ASN A 353 -16.34 7.77 -2.88
C ASN A 353 -15.63 7.72 -4.23
N GLY A 354 -16.04 6.82 -5.12
CA GLY A 354 -15.41 6.68 -6.43
C GLY A 354 -15.94 5.48 -7.21
N ALA A 355 -15.54 5.37 -8.48
CA ALA A 355 -15.82 4.21 -9.34
C ALA A 355 -14.54 3.39 -9.57
N MET A 356 -13.76 3.21 -8.51
CA MET A 356 -12.46 2.52 -8.45
C MET A 356 -12.44 1.61 -7.23
N ASP A 357 -11.58 0.60 -7.22
CA ASP A 357 -11.37 -0.22 -6.03
C ASP A 357 -10.47 0.54 -5.06
N ASP A 358 -10.97 0.77 -3.84
CA ASP A 358 -10.21 1.38 -2.75
C ASP A 358 -9.98 0.34 -1.66
N TYR A 359 -8.73 0.15 -1.25
CA TYR A 359 -8.34 -0.81 -0.22
C TYR A 359 -7.61 -0.12 0.92
N PHE A 360 -8.23 0.03 2.09
CA PHE A 360 -7.56 0.56 3.28
C PHE A 360 -6.99 -0.56 4.14
N HIS A 361 -5.76 -0.38 4.63
CA HIS A 361 -5.00 -1.43 5.31
C HIS A 361 -4.60 -1.06 6.73
N GLY A 362 -3.98 0.11 6.92
CA GLY A 362 -3.41 0.52 8.20
C GLY A 362 -3.92 1.87 8.69
N VAL A 363 -3.90 2.07 10.01
CA VAL A 363 -4.27 3.35 10.61
C VAL A 363 -3.38 3.70 11.80
N THR A 364 -3.00 4.97 11.88
CA THR A 364 -2.37 5.55 13.07
C THR A 364 -3.07 6.83 13.49
N THR A 365 -2.93 7.22 14.75
CA THR A 365 -3.52 8.46 15.27
C THR A 365 -2.49 9.31 15.98
N ILE A 366 -2.43 10.60 15.62
CA ILE A 366 -1.50 11.56 16.20
C ILE A 366 -2.32 12.74 16.71
N GLY A 367 -2.31 12.92 18.03
CA GLY A 367 -3.17 13.88 18.69
C GLY A 367 -4.66 13.57 18.47
N SER A 368 -5.34 14.41 17.69
CA SER A 368 -6.76 14.27 17.34
C SER A 368 -7.00 13.89 15.87
N GLU A 369 -5.93 13.73 15.11
CA GLU A 369 -5.98 13.43 13.68
C GLU A 369 -5.67 11.96 13.45
N ASN A 370 -6.22 11.43 12.37
CA ASN A 370 -6.17 10.01 12.03
C ASN A 370 -5.58 9.90 10.63
N TYR A 371 -4.63 9.00 10.45
CA TYR A 371 -3.88 8.81 9.21
C TYR A 371 -4.11 7.39 8.75
N VAL A 372 -4.54 7.24 7.51
CA VAL A 372 -4.94 5.96 6.93
C VAL A 372 -4.08 5.71 5.71
N ILE A 373 -3.54 4.50 5.60
CA ILE A 373 -2.85 4.04 4.41
C ILE A 373 -3.68 3.00 3.67
N GLY A 374 -3.61 3.03 2.36
CA GLY A 374 -4.30 2.10 1.49
C GLY A 374 -3.81 2.16 0.06
N ASN A 375 -4.65 1.65 -0.84
CA ASN A 375 -4.44 1.65 -2.27
C ASN A 375 -5.70 2.16 -2.98
N GLU A 376 -5.51 2.83 -4.10
CA GLU A 376 -6.56 3.14 -5.07
C GLU A 376 -6.18 2.49 -6.40
N TYR A 377 -7.10 1.69 -6.95
CA TYR A 377 -6.88 0.98 -8.20
C TYR A 377 -7.65 1.68 -9.33
N ASP A 378 -6.91 2.26 -10.26
CA ASP A 378 -7.43 2.78 -11.51
C ASP A 378 -7.07 1.81 -12.66
N PRO A 379 -8.02 1.39 -13.51
CA PRO A 379 -7.73 0.58 -14.68
C PRO A 379 -6.69 1.16 -15.66
N LEU A 380 -6.45 2.47 -15.63
CA LEU A 380 -5.51 3.19 -16.50
C LEU A 380 -4.12 3.37 -15.87
N VAL A 381 -4.04 3.51 -14.55
CA VAL A 381 -2.77 3.79 -13.83
C VAL A 381 -2.43 2.76 -12.75
N LEU A 382 -3.10 1.60 -12.78
CA LEU A 382 -2.90 0.48 -11.86
C LEU A 382 -3.12 0.86 -10.38
N ALA A 383 -2.59 0.06 -9.44
CA ALA A 383 -2.68 0.34 -8.02
C ALA A 383 -1.69 1.43 -7.62
N GLN A 384 -2.18 2.47 -6.95
CA GLN A 384 -1.40 3.57 -6.41
C GLN A 384 -1.52 3.60 -4.88
N ILE A 385 -0.46 4.04 -4.20
CA ILE A 385 -0.46 4.17 -2.75
C ILE A 385 -1.29 5.38 -2.36
N VAL A 386 -2.16 5.22 -1.35
CA VAL A 386 -2.97 6.32 -0.83
C VAL A 386 -2.70 6.53 0.64
N VAL A 387 -2.49 7.79 1.04
CA VAL A 387 -2.46 8.18 2.45
C VAL A 387 -3.45 9.32 2.71
N GLU A 388 -4.39 9.09 3.62
CA GLU A 388 -5.40 10.08 3.99
C GLU A 388 -5.19 10.59 5.40
N ARG A 389 -5.20 11.92 5.56
CA ARG A 389 -5.23 12.61 6.85
C ARG A 389 -6.62 13.11 7.13
N LEU A 390 -7.18 12.63 8.23
CA LEU A 390 -8.54 12.87 8.66
C LEU A 390 -8.57 13.65 9.98
N SER A 391 -9.47 14.61 10.07
CA SER A 391 -9.80 15.28 11.33
C SER A 391 -10.45 14.32 12.32
N SER A 392 -10.58 14.75 13.59
CA SER A 392 -11.28 14.00 14.64
C SER A 392 -12.75 13.66 14.32
N SER A 393 -13.38 14.42 13.39
CA SER A 393 -14.75 14.21 12.92
C SER A 393 -14.83 13.40 11.63
N GLY A 394 -13.71 12.87 11.13
CA GLY A 394 -13.65 12.09 9.88
C GLY A 394 -13.69 12.95 8.60
N ALA A 395 -13.58 14.28 8.71
CA ALA A 395 -13.43 15.11 7.51
C ALA A 395 -12.01 14.96 6.96
N LEU A 396 -11.89 14.69 5.66
CA LEU A 396 -10.64 14.64 4.92
C LEU A 396 -9.98 16.02 4.95
N LEU A 397 -8.77 16.07 5.50
CA LEU A 397 -7.93 17.27 5.56
C LEU A 397 -6.96 17.30 4.39
N GLN A 398 -6.37 16.15 4.06
CA GLN A 398 -5.36 15.97 3.01
C GLN A 398 -5.42 14.52 2.53
N LYS A 399 -5.31 14.30 1.22
CA LYS A 399 -5.18 12.98 0.59
C LYS A 399 -3.95 13.02 -0.29
N PHE A 400 -3.16 11.97 -0.20
CA PHE A 400 -2.03 11.74 -1.05
C PHE A 400 -2.21 10.49 -1.88
N ILE A 401 -1.72 10.55 -3.10
CA ILE A 401 -1.66 9.44 -4.03
C ILE A 401 -0.29 9.49 -4.69
N PHE A 402 0.53 8.46 -4.52
CA PHE A 402 1.85 8.38 -5.14
C PHE A 402 2.17 6.92 -5.48
N GLY A 403 3.15 6.74 -6.36
CA GLY A 403 3.40 5.50 -7.08
C GLY A 403 3.70 5.76 -8.55
N THR A 404 4.19 4.75 -9.25
CA THR A 404 4.46 4.83 -10.68
C THR A 404 3.17 4.47 -11.44
N PRO A 405 2.71 5.30 -12.40
CA PRO A 405 1.48 5.01 -13.15
C PRO A 405 1.52 3.72 -13.99
N SER A 406 2.70 3.14 -14.18
CA SER A 406 2.93 1.93 -14.96
C SER A 406 3.00 0.64 -14.15
N ASP A 407 3.08 0.72 -12.82
CA ASP A 407 3.30 -0.44 -11.96
C ASP A 407 2.24 -0.54 -10.87
N ASN A 408 2.25 -1.65 -10.13
CA ASN A 408 1.35 -1.80 -8.99
C ASN A 408 2.10 -1.44 -7.71
N ASP A 409 1.68 -0.34 -7.10
CA ASP A 409 2.20 0.15 -5.84
C ASP A 409 1.16 0.02 -4.75
N TYR A 410 1.58 -0.58 -3.64
CA TYR A 410 0.71 -0.96 -2.55
C TYR A 410 1.21 -0.33 -1.26
N GLY A 411 0.41 0.52 -0.61
CA GLY A 411 0.60 0.95 0.76
C GLY A 411 -0.05 -0.03 1.72
N ASN A 412 0.74 -0.61 2.63
CA ASN A 412 0.24 -1.66 3.53
C ASN A 412 0.31 -1.23 5.00
N GLY A 413 1.46 -0.72 5.45
CA GLY A 413 1.70 -0.40 6.85
C GLY A 413 1.96 1.09 7.07
N ILE A 414 1.50 1.60 8.21
CA ILE A 414 1.71 2.99 8.65
C ILE A 414 2.11 3.00 10.13
N GLY A 415 3.14 3.76 10.46
CA GLY A 415 3.64 3.95 11.82
C GLY A 415 3.33 5.34 12.37
N GLY A 416 3.48 5.51 13.68
CA GLY A 416 3.34 6.83 14.32
C GLY A 416 4.43 7.83 13.93
N THR A 417 4.44 8.98 14.60
CA THR A 417 5.47 10.00 14.37
C THR A 417 6.82 9.61 14.95
N ASP A 418 7.89 9.86 14.21
CA ASP A 418 9.24 9.95 14.78
C ASP A 418 9.45 11.25 15.58
N GLU A 419 10.69 11.52 16.02
CA GLU A 419 11.00 12.73 16.80
C GLU A 419 10.91 14.04 15.99
N ASP A 420 10.96 13.95 14.67
CA ASP A 420 10.85 15.09 13.74
C ASP A 420 9.39 15.35 13.32
N GLY A 421 8.47 14.45 13.69
CA GLY A 421 7.04 14.56 13.43
C GLY A 421 6.59 13.90 12.13
N GLN A 422 7.47 13.14 11.48
CA GLN A 422 7.19 12.44 10.22
C GLN A 422 6.48 11.13 10.48
N ILE A 423 5.55 10.80 9.59
CA ILE A 423 4.80 9.54 9.63
C ILE A 423 5.49 8.56 8.70
N TRP A 424 5.78 7.37 9.17
CA TRP A 424 6.44 6.37 8.35
C TRP A 424 5.44 5.44 7.71
N ILE A 425 5.68 5.08 6.45
CA ILE A 425 4.84 4.17 5.67
C ILE A 425 5.68 3.09 5.00
N THR A 426 5.07 1.93 4.77
CA THR A 426 5.71 0.82 4.08
C THR A 426 4.72 0.10 3.19
N GLY A 427 5.27 -0.60 2.20
CA GLY A 427 4.47 -1.34 1.27
C GLY A 427 5.32 -2.04 0.23
N SER A 428 4.70 -2.34 -0.91
CA SER A 428 5.38 -3.01 -2.00
C SER A 428 5.18 -2.26 -3.31
N THR A 429 6.21 -2.18 -4.14
CA THR A 429 6.18 -1.50 -5.44
C THR A 429 6.59 -2.45 -6.55
N GLY A 430 5.91 -2.40 -7.70
CA GLY A 430 6.29 -3.17 -8.89
C GLY A 430 7.36 -2.49 -9.76
N GLY A 431 7.72 -1.26 -9.41
CA GLY A 431 8.58 -0.39 -10.20
C GLY A 431 9.58 0.39 -9.32
N PRO A 432 10.29 1.37 -9.91
CA PRO A 432 11.14 2.28 -9.16
C PRO A 432 10.29 3.35 -8.47
N LEU A 433 10.12 3.25 -7.14
CA LEU A 433 9.35 4.25 -6.39
C LEU A 433 10.18 5.51 -6.05
N PHE A 434 11.46 5.34 -5.68
CA PHE A 434 12.33 6.45 -5.23
C PHE A 434 13.68 6.55 -5.98
N ALA A 435 13.99 5.58 -6.84
CA ALA A 435 15.22 5.53 -7.63
C ALA A 435 15.08 4.54 -8.79
N PRO A 436 15.80 4.72 -9.91
CA PRO A 436 15.72 3.81 -11.05
C PRO A 436 16.12 2.38 -10.67
N LEU A 437 15.27 1.41 -11.03
CA LEU A 437 15.46 -0.03 -10.81
C LEU A 437 16.88 -0.47 -11.21
N GLN A 438 17.42 -1.49 -10.52
CA GLN A 438 18.53 -2.22 -11.12
C GLN A 438 18.06 -2.80 -12.45
N ALA A 439 18.73 -2.43 -13.55
CA ALA A 439 18.30 -2.79 -14.89
C ALA A 439 17.98 -4.30 -15.03
N GLY A 440 16.71 -4.61 -15.25
CA GLY A 440 16.20 -5.98 -15.46
C GLY A 440 15.45 -6.59 -14.28
N ASP A 441 15.28 -5.89 -13.17
CA ASP A 441 14.31 -6.26 -12.14
C ASP A 441 12.90 -5.83 -12.56
N THR A 442 11.95 -6.74 -12.50
CA THR A 442 10.52 -6.51 -12.80
C THR A 442 9.65 -7.12 -11.70
N THR A 443 10.24 -7.34 -10.54
CA THR A 443 9.60 -7.99 -9.41
C THR A 443 9.12 -6.94 -8.42
N THR A 444 8.23 -7.34 -7.52
CA THR A 444 7.71 -6.41 -6.51
C THR A 444 8.72 -6.31 -5.39
N ASP A 445 9.18 -5.11 -5.06
CA ASP A 445 10.11 -4.83 -3.97
C ASP A 445 9.38 -4.23 -2.77
N CYS A 446 10.01 -4.26 -1.60
CA CYS A 446 9.55 -3.53 -0.43
C CYS A 446 10.00 -2.08 -0.50
N TYR A 447 9.22 -1.18 0.09
CA TYR A 447 9.66 0.20 0.32
C TYR A 447 9.37 0.68 1.75
N LEU A 448 10.09 1.70 2.19
CA LEU A 448 9.89 2.41 3.45
C LEU A 448 10.16 3.88 3.20
N SER A 449 9.21 4.75 3.52
CA SER A 449 9.37 6.21 3.34
C SER A 449 8.80 6.97 4.55
N PRO A 450 9.46 8.04 4.99
CA PRO A 450 8.87 9.05 5.85
C PRO A 450 8.03 10.03 5.03
N ILE A 451 6.86 10.37 5.56
CA ILE A 451 5.96 11.38 4.99
C ILE A 451 5.83 12.55 5.97
N LEU A 452 6.00 13.75 5.44
CA LEU A 452 5.67 15.00 6.13
C LEU A 452 4.39 15.61 5.53
N PHE A 453 3.38 15.85 6.38
CA PHE A 453 2.06 16.38 5.98
C PHE A 453 1.94 17.91 6.05
#